data_AF-A0A9Q0BPJ8-F1
#
_entry.id   AF-A0A9Q0BPJ8-F1
#
_cell.length_a   1.000
_cell.length_b   1.000
_cell.length_c   1.000
_cell.angle_alpha   90.00
_cell.angle_beta   90.00
_cell.angle_gamma   90.00
#
_symmetry.space_group_name_H-M   'P 1'
#
loop_
_entity.id
_entity.type
_entity.pdbx_description
1 polymer ?
#
loop_
_entity_poly.entity_id
_entity_poly.type
_entity_poly.pdbx_seq_one_letter_code
_entity_poly.pdbx_strand_id
1 'polypeptide(L)'
;MATSGNRVTSHESCSPGAWRNCCIDFGGDFAGWLVSRNPANRGGAGIGWGGGATGHPKEPSIEPDRRQVQVKPLYDRYQRDIELHLWEPINRFWAECYEACKAASKQRASNQAENRRLFQQKIYMPWKVRQVEEMQRLQAAALHHKTTDCHIRKRWKTAKRFLYGPRGPWYT
;
A
#
# COMPACT_ATOMS: atom_id res chain seq x y z
N MET A 1 -41.50 -37.60 -24.88
CA MET A 1 -41.34 -36.20 -24.43
C MET A 1 -39.95 -36.05 -23.86
N ALA A 2 -39.16 -35.17 -24.46
CA ALA A 2 -37.76 -34.91 -24.15
C ALA A 2 -37.64 -33.85 -23.04
N THR A 3 -36.54 -33.92 -22.27
CA THR A 3 -35.68 -32.80 -21.78
C THR A 3 -34.71 -33.39 -20.74
N SER A 4 -33.48 -33.73 -21.16
CA SER A 4 -32.28 -32.87 -21.27
C SER A 4 -31.50 -32.77 -19.97
N GLY A 5 -30.42 -33.55 -19.89
CA GLY A 5 -29.39 -33.45 -18.85
C GLY A 5 -28.54 -32.20 -19.05
N ASN A 6 -28.34 -31.46 -17.96
CA ASN A 6 -27.43 -30.32 -17.92
C ASN A 6 -25.98 -30.80 -17.78
N ARG A 7 -25.23 -30.70 -18.88
CA ARG A 7 -23.77 -30.76 -18.92
C ARG A 7 -23.25 -29.42 -18.42
N VAL A 8 -22.67 -29.41 -17.22
CA VAL A 8 -21.91 -28.27 -16.69
C VAL A 8 -20.65 -28.11 -17.54
N THR A 9 -20.62 -27.07 -18.37
CA THR A 9 -19.41 -26.63 -19.05
C THR A 9 -18.53 -25.88 -18.07
N SER A 10 -17.32 -26.39 -17.91
CA SER A 10 -16.21 -25.86 -17.14
C SER A 10 -15.93 -24.40 -17.53
N HIS A 11 -16.39 -23.46 -16.71
CA HIS A 11 -15.73 -22.17 -16.59
C HIS A 11 -14.59 -22.37 -15.60
N GLU A 12 -13.37 -22.49 -16.11
CA GLU A 12 -12.17 -22.43 -15.29
C GLU A 12 -12.20 -21.12 -14.50
N SER A 13 -12.43 -21.32 -13.21
CA SER A 13 -12.41 -20.30 -12.19
C SER A 13 -10.97 -19.81 -12.07
N CYS A 14 -10.74 -18.55 -12.47
CA CYS A 14 -9.52 -17.86 -12.08
C CYS A 14 -9.56 -17.74 -10.54
N SER A 15 -8.80 -18.61 -9.87
CA SER A 15 -8.80 -18.75 -8.42
C SER A 15 -8.54 -17.39 -7.74
N PRO A 16 -9.38 -16.94 -6.79
CA PRO A 16 -9.20 -15.69 -6.04
C PRO A 16 -7.89 -15.59 -5.24
N GLY A 17 -7.11 -16.68 -5.16
CA GLY A 17 -5.82 -16.75 -4.48
C GLY A 17 -4.62 -16.26 -5.30
N ALA A 18 -4.67 -16.30 -6.63
CA ALA A 18 -3.51 -15.97 -7.47
C ALA A 18 -3.19 -14.46 -7.50
N TRP A 19 -4.20 -13.61 -7.29
CA TRP A 19 -4.07 -12.15 -7.34
C TRP A 19 -3.56 -11.52 -6.05
N ARG A 20 -3.61 -12.25 -4.92
CA ARG A 20 -3.18 -11.71 -3.61
C ARG A 20 -1.68 -11.44 -3.53
N ASN A 21 -0.88 -12.21 -4.28
CA ASN A 21 0.58 -12.07 -4.25
C ASN A 21 1.13 -11.09 -5.30
N CYS A 22 0.41 -10.81 -6.38
CA CYS A 22 0.91 -9.89 -7.41
C CYS A 22 0.92 -8.42 -6.92
N CYS A 23 0.06 -8.07 -5.95
CA CYS A 23 -0.02 -6.73 -5.37
C CYS A 23 0.92 -6.50 -4.17
N ILE A 24 1.76 -7.46 -3.80
CA ILE A 24 2.72 -7.33 -2.69
C ILE A 24 4.08 -6.83 -3.19
N ASP A 25 4.46 -7.11 -4.45
CA ASP A 25 5.80 -6.76 -4.97
C ASP A 25 5.85 -5.53 -5.91
N PHE A 26 4.72 -5.05 -6.43
CA PHE A 26 4.69 -3.81 -7.24
C PHE A 26 4.58 -2.54 -6.37
N GLY A 27 5.59 -2.32 -5.54
CA GLY A 27 5.85 -1.02 -4.93
C GLY A 27 6.44 -0.06 -5.96
N GLY A 28 5.62 0.50 -6.84
CA GLY A 28 6.04 1.57 -7.76
C GLY A 28 5.37 1.51 -9.13
N ASP A 29 4.49 2.48 -9.39
CA ASP A 29 4.17 3.03 -10.71
C ASP A 29 3.89 2.06 -11.89
N PHE A 30 2.96 1.12 -11.67
CA PHE A 30 2.38 0.33 -12.77
C PHE A 30 1.74 1.20 -13.86
N ALA A 31 1.19 2.37 -13.49
CA ALA A 31 0.64 3.35 -14.43
C ALA A 31 1.72 3.98 -15.33
N GLY A 32 2.89 4.31 -14.78
CA GLY A 32 4.03 4.83 -15.56
C GLY A 32 4.62 3.81 -16.53
N TRP A 33 4.59 2.52 -16.15
CA TRP A 33 5.01 1.42 -17.01
C TRP A 33 4.06 1.20 -18.20
N LEU A 34 2.74 1.30 -17.98
CA LEU A 34 1.73 1.15 -19.04
C LEU A 34 1.78 2.29 -20.07
N VAL A 35 2.00 3.53 -19.62
CA VAL A 35 2.11 4.71 -20.49
C VAL A 35 3.37 4.66 -21.37
N SER A 36 4.49 4.15 -20.85
CA SER A 36 5.75 4.03 -21.59
C SER A 36 5.74 2.93 -22.68
N ARG A 37 4.77 2.00 -22.62
CA ARG A 37 4.62 0.91 -23.59
C ARG A 37 3.45 1.06 -24.54
N ASN A 38 2.68 2.15 -24.47
CA ASN A 38 1.66 2.44 -25.46
C ASN A 38 2.32 2.77 -26.82
N PRO A 39 2.14 1.95 -27.87
CA PRO A 39 2.73 2.19 -29.19
C PRO A 39 2.25 3.51 -29.83
N ALA A 40 1.13 4.08 -29.37
CA ALA A 40 0.61 5.37 -29.85
C ALA A 40 1.49 6.59 -29.46
N ASN A 41 2.36 6.47 -28.45
CA ASN A 41 3.19 7.59 -27.96
C ASN A 41 4.60 7.64 -28.59
N ARG A 42 4.89 6.79 -29.59
CA ARG A 42 6.24 6.62 -30.15
C ARG A 42 6.42 7.18 -31.57
N GLY A 43 5.64 8.18 -31.96
CA GLY A 43 5.72 8.80 -33.30
C GLY A 43 5.70 10.33 -33.22
N GLY A 44 6.88 10.95 -33.15
CA GLY A 44 6.97 12.42 -33.15
C GLY A 44 8.38 12.97 -32.94
N ALA A 45 9.32 12.66 -33.83
CA ALA A 45 10.56 13.43 -33.99
C ALA A 45 11.05 13.27 -35.44
N GLY A 46 10.95 14.34 -36.22
CA GLY A 46 11.32 14.37 -37.63
C GLY A 46 12.82 14.48 -37.86
N ILE A 47 13.24 14.21 -39.10
CA ILE A 47 14.50 14.71 -39.66
C ILE A 47 14.20 15.14 -41.10
N GLY A 48 14.32 16.44 -41.36
CA GLY A 48 14.34 16.99 -42.70
C GLY A 48 15.75 16.93 -43.28
N TRP A 49 15.86 16.73 -44.59
CA TRP A 49 17.05 17.02 -45.38
C TRP A 49 16.62 17.69 -46.68
N GLY A 50 17.10 18.90 -46.91
CA GLY A 50 17.04 19.58 -48.20
C GLY A 50 18.30 19.34 -49.02
N GLY A 51 18.22 19.62 -50.33
CA GLY A 51 19.36 19.68 -51.25
C GLY A 51 19.20 18.78 -52.47
N GLY A 52 19.02 19.38 -53.64
CA GLY A 52 18.66 18.70 -54.88
C GLY A 52 19.83 18.09 -55.67
N ALA A 53 19.47 17.23 -56.62
CA ALA A 53 20.22 16.96 -57.84
C ALA A 53 19.30 16.23 -58.82
N THR A 54 19.07 16.83 -59.98
CA THR A 54 18.43 16.21 -61.13
C THR A 54 19.27 15.04 -61.63
N GLY A 55 18.63 13.89 -61.77
CA GLY A 55 19.22 12.71 -62.39
C GLY A 55 18.33 11.52 -62.10
N HIS A 56 17.45 11.17 -63.04
CA HIS A 56 16.72 9.91 -63.03
C HIS A 56 17.71 8.74 -62.96
N PRO A 57 17.78 7.98 -61.85
CA PRO A 57 18.36 6.65 -61.90
C PRO A 57 17.24 5.68 -62.28
N LYS A 58 17.52 4.81 -63.25
CA LYS A 58 16.62 3.72 -63.65
C LYS A 58 16.16 2.96 -62.40
N GLU A 59 14.85 2.72 -62.29
CA GLU A 59 14.26 1.76 -61.34
C GLU A 59 15.09 0.47 -61.39
N PRO A 60 15.79 0.09 -60.31
CA PRO A 60 16.21 -1.29 -60.19
C PRO A 60 14.95 -2.09 -59.93
N SER A 61 14.63 -3.03 -60.82
CA SER A 61 13.59 -4.02 -60.61
C SER A 61 13.85 -4.71 -59.27
N ILE A 62 13.13 -4.27 -58.21
CA ILE A 62 13.23 -4.87 -56.89
C ILE A 62 12.51 -6.22 -57.01
N GLU A 63 13.24 -7.28 -57.37
CA GLU A 63 12.78 -8.63 -57.08
C GLU A 63 12.51 -8.69 -55.56
N PRO A 64 11.29 -9.05 -55.13
CA PRO A 64 11.00 -9.10 -53.70
C PRO A 64 11.93 -10.14 -53.08
N ASP A 65 12.73 -9.71 -52.09
CA ASP A 65 13.58 -10.58 -51.29
C ASP A 65 12.77 -11.83 -50.92
N ARG A 66 13.23 -13.03 -51.31
CA ARG A 66 12.45 -14.28 -51.18
C ARG A 66 11.99 -14.54 -49.75
N ARG A 67 12.68 -13.96 -48.76
CA ARG A 67 12.27 -13.96 -47.34
C ARG A 67 11.01 -13.13 -47.10
N GLN A 68 10.88 -11.96 -47.72
CA GLN A 68 9.67 -11.14 -47.64
C GLN A 68 8.46 -11.82 -48.27
N VAL A 69 8.63 -12.59 -49.35
CA VAL A 69 7.52 -13.31 -50.01
C VAL A 69 6.86 -14.34 -49.09
N GLN A 70 7.61 -14.96 -48.17
CA GLN A 70 7.08 -15.95 -47.23
C GLN A 70 6.69 -15.35 -45.87
N VAL A 71 7.46 -14.38 -45.36
CA VAL A 71 7.23 -13.80 -44.03
C VAL A 71 6.09 -12.79 -44.04
N LYS A 72 5.97 -11.99 -45.10
CA LYS A 72 4.98 -10.90 -45.16
C LYS A 72 3.53 -11.41 -45.12
N PRO A 73 3.13 -12.45 -45.87
CA PRO A 73 1.77 -12.98 -45.78
C PRO A 73 1.44 -13.61 -44.41
N LEU A 74 2.42 -14.21 -43.74
CA LEU A 74 2.26 -14.75 -42.38
C LEU A 74 2.11 -13.63 -41.36
N TYR A 75 2.92 -12.58 -41.49
CA TYR A 75 2.82 -11.37 -40.69
C TYR A 75 1.47 -10.67 -40.89
N ASP A 76 1.02 -10.50 -42.13
CA ASP A 76 -0.26 -9.85 -42.46
C ASP A 76 -1.47 -10.64 -41.94
N ARG A 77 -1.35 -11.98 -41.87
CA ARG A 77 -2.37 -12.83 -41.25
C ARG A 77 -2.38 -12.68 -39.73
N TYR A 78 -1.21 -12.76 -39.10
CA TYR A 78 -1.06 -12.56 -37.65
C TYR A 78 -1.56 -11.18 -37.21
N GLN A 79 -1.21 -10.15 -37.97
CA GLN A 79 -1.62 -8.77 -37.72
C GLN A 79 -3.14 -8.61 -37.80
N ARG A 80 -3.78 -9.17 -38.84
CA ARG A 80 -5.25 -9.19 -38.95
C ARG A 80 -5.93 -9.95 -37.82
N ASP A 81 -5.37 -11.10 -37.43
CA ASP A 81 -5.95 -11.90 -36.35
C ASP A 81 -5.89 -11.14 -35.01
N ILE A 82 -4.83 -10.37 -34.76
CA ILE A 82 -4.74 -9.46 -33.60
C ILE A 82 -5.83 -8.38 -33.66
N GLU A 83 -5.93 -7.68 -34.78
CA GLU A 83 -6.86 -6.57 -34.95
C GLU A 83 -8.32 -7.01 -34.80
N LEU A 84 -8.65 -8.20 -35.31
CA LEU A 84 -10.01 -8.73 -35.29
C LEU A 84 -10.39 -9.39 -33.97
N HIS A 85 -9.48 -10.13 -33.34
CA HIS A 85 -9.85 -11.04 -32.24
C HIS A 85 -9.20 -10.72 -30.90
N LEU A 86 -8.10 -9.96 -30.89
CA LEU A 86 -7.27 -9.85 -29.69
C LEU A 86 -7.22 -8.43 -29.11
N TRP A 87 -7.40 -7.39 -29.95
CA TRP A 87 -7.32 -5.99 -29.53
C TRP A 87 -8.28 -5.64 -28.39
N GLU A 88 -9.58 -5.85 -28.58
CA GLU A 88 -10.60 -5.53 -27.57
C GLU A 88 -10.48 -6.38 -26.29
N PRO A 89 -10.27 -7.71 -26.36
CA PRO A 89 -10.06 -8.52 -25.16
C PRO A 89 -8.84 -8.11 -24.33
N ILE A 90 -7.71 -7.77 -24.97
CA ILE A 90 -6.51 -7.33 -24.25
C ILE A 90 -6.76 -5.98 -23.55
N ASN A 91 -7.37 -5.03 -24.25
CA ASN A 91 -7.67 -3.72 -23.67
C ASN A 91 -8.61 -3.85 -22.48
N ARG A 92 -9.65 -4.69 -22.61
CA ARG A 92 -10.57 -4.99 -21.52
C ARG A 92 -9.87 -5.65 -20.34
N PHE A 93 -9.02 -6.63 -20.58
CA PHE A 93 -8.23 -7.30 -19.54
C PHE A 93 -7.37 -6.31 -18.75
N TRP A 94 -6.65 -5.42 -19.42
CA TRP A 94 -5.84 -4.40 -18.75
C TRP A 94 -6.68 -3.42 -17.94
N ALA A 95 -7.83 -2.99 -18.48
CA ALA A 95 -8.75 -2.10 -17.77
C ALA A 95 -9.31 -2.76 -16.49
N GLU A 96 -9.73 -4.02 -16.58
CA GLU A 96 -10.24 -4.80 -15.45
C GLU A 96 -9.15 -5.02 -14.38
N CYS A 97 -7.92 -5.35 -14.80
CA CYS A 97 -6.79 -5.48 -13.88
C CYS A 97 -6.48 -4.16 -13.16
N TYR A 98 -6.50 -3.04 -13.87
CA TYR A 98 -6.25 -1.73 -13.28
C TYR A 98 -7.29 -1.37 -12.21
N GLU A 99 -8.58 -1.51 -12.52
CA GLU A 99 -9.63 -1.19 -11.56
C GLU A 99 -9.65 -2.16 -10.37
N ALA A 100 -9.35 -3.45 -10.59
CA ALA A 100 -9.21 -4.42 -9.49
C ALA A 100 -8.06 -4.03 -8.54
N CYS A 101 -6.88 -3.71 -9.08
CA CYS A 101 -5.73 -3.29 -8.28
C CYS A 101 -5.99 -1.96 -7.55
N LYS A 102 -6.61 -1.00 -8.21
CA LYS A 102 -7.00 0.29 -7.63
C LYS A 102 -8.00 0.13 -6.48
N ALA A 103 -9.02 -0.71 -6.65
CA ALA A 103 -9.99 -1.02 -5.60
C ALA A 103 -9.33 -1.72 -4.40
N ALA A 104 -8.49 -2.73 -4.67
CA ALA A 104 -7.75 -3.43 -3.63
C ALA A 104 -6.79 -2.51 -2.86
N SER A 105 -6.10 -1.61 -3.56
CA SER A 105 -5.21 -0.60 -2.96
C SER A 105 -5.98 0.36 -2.06
N LYS A 106 -7.11 0.89 -2.54
CA LYS A 106 -7.99 1.77 -1.75
C LYS A 106 -8.52 1.06 -0.50
N GLN A 107 -8.97 -0.19 -0.62
CA GLN A 107 -9.44 -0.98 0.52
C GLN A 107 -8.33 -1.20 1.55
N ARG A 108 -7.11 -1.55 1.10
CA ARG A 108 -5.94 -1.72 1.96
C ARG A 108 -5.63 -0.44 2.73
N ALA A 109 -5.61 0.70 2.05
CA ALA A 109 -5.36 2.00 2.68
C ALA A 109 -6.44 2.35 3.73
N SER A 110 -7.72 2.11 3.41
CA SER A 110 -8.83 2.32 4.34
C SER A 110 -8.71 1.44 5.58
N ASN A 111 -8.44 0.14 5.40
CA ASN A 111 -8.28 -0.80 6.50
C ASN A 111 -7.09 -0.42 7.41
N GLN A 112 -5.98 0.03 6.82
CA GLN A 112 -4.84 0.50 7.60
C GLN A 112 -5.16 1.76 8.42
N ALA A 113 -5.88 2.72 7.84
CA ALA A 113 -6.32 3.91 8.54
C ALA A 113 -7.27 3.56 9.71
N GLU A 114 -8.22 2.67 9.46
CA GLU A 114 -9.17 2.22 10.49
C GLU A 114 -8.47 1.43 11.60
N ASN A 115 -7.54 0.54 11.26
CA ASN A 115 -6.77 -0.21 12.26
C ASN A 115 -5.94 0.72 13.15
N ARG A 116 -5.32 1.75 12.59
CA ARG A 116 -4.61 2.78 13.36
C ARG A 116 -5.57 3.51 14.30
N ARG A 117 -6.75 3.91 13.81
CA ARG A 117 -7.78 4.58 14.61
C ARG A 117 -8.27 3.70 15.76
N LEU A 118 -8.59 2.44 15.49
CA LEU A 118 -9.07 1.47 16.47
C LEU A 118 -8.01 1.18 17.53
N PHE A 119 -6.74 1.01 17.13
CA PHE A 119 -5.65 0.82 18.09
C PHE A 119 -5.51 2.03 19.01
N GLN A 120 -5.54 3.24 18.46
CA GLN A 120 -5.48 4.47 19.23
C GLN A 120 -6.63 4.55 20.25
N GLN A 121 -7.86 4.29 19.80
CA GLN A 121 -9.05 4.40 20.64
C GLN A 121 -9.16 3.30 21.70
N LYS A 122 -8.90 2.05 21.32
CA LYS A 122 -9.18 0.88 22.18
C LYS A 122 -8.00 0.49 23.06
N ILE A 123 -6.77 0.78 22.64
CA ILE A 123 -5.58 0.32 23.36
C ILE A 123 -4.77 1.50 23.88
N TYR A 124 -4.30 2.38 23.00
CA TYR A 124 -3.35 3.42 23.39
C TYR A 124 -3.95 4.45 24.36
N MET A 125 -5.11 5.02 24.04
CA MET A 125 -5.74 6.06 24.88
C MET A 125 -6.12 5.52 26.28
N PRO A 126 -6.78 4.35 26.42
CA PRO A 126 -7.05 3.76 27.74
C PRO A 126 -5.78 3.44 28.53
N TRP A 127 -4.75 2.90 27.89
CA TRP A 127 -3.46 2.66 28.54
C TRP A 127 -2.84 3.95 29.09
N LYS A 128 -2.85 5.02 28.28
CA LYS A 128 -2.31 6.33 28.66
C LYS A 128 -3.04 6.93 29.85
N VAL A 129 -4.37 6.80 29.90
CA VAL A 129 -5.18 7.25 31.06
C VAL A 129 -4.77 6.48 32.32
N ARG A 130 -4.73 5.14 32.25
CA ARG A 130 -4.32 4.30 33.39
C ARG A 130 -2.90 4.60 33.88
N GLN A 131 -1.99 4.92 32.96
CA GLN A 131 -0.63 5.32 33.31
C GLN A 131 -0.62 6.61 34.15
N VAL A 132 -1.44 7.59 33.79
CA VAL A 132 -1.56 8.85 34.53
C VAL A 132 -2.20 8.61 35.90
N GLU A 133 -3.29 7.82 35.94
CA GLU A 133 -3.96 7.46 37.20
C GLU A 133 -3.00 6.75 38.16
N GLU A 134 -2.21 5.80 37.67
CA GLU A 134 -1.24 5.07 38.50
C GLU A 134 -0.11 5.98 39.00
N MET A 135 0.37 6.89 38.14
CA MET A 135 1.35 7.90 38.55
C MET A 135 0.80 8.78 39.68
N GLN A 136 -0.45 9.23 39.58
CA GLN A 136 -1.10 10.03 40.62
C GLN A 136 -1.25 9.23 41.93
N ARG A 137 -1.64 7.95 41.84
CA ARG A 137 -1.74 7.06 43.01
C ARG A 137 -0.40 6.94 43.75
N LEU A 138 0.69 6.74 43.01
CA LEU A 138 2.03 6.64 43.58
C LEU A 138 2.50 7.96 44.21
N GLN A 139 2.22 9.10 43.56
CA GLN A 139 2.53 10.42 44.10
C GLN A 139 1.76 10.71 45.40
N ALA A 140 0.47 10.36 45.45
CA ALA A 140 -0.35 10.52 46.64
C ALA A 140 0.17 9.66 47.80
N ALA A 141 0.54 8.40 47.54
CA ALA A 141 1.15 7.53 48.53
C ALA A 141 2.48 8.10 49.06
N ALA A 142 3.36 8.56 48.16
CA ALA A 142 4.63 9.18 48.55
C ALA A 142 4.43 10.44 49.40
N LEU A 143 3.43 11.27 49.08
CA LEU A 143 3.08 12.44 49.88
C LEU A 143 2.55 12.06 51.26
N HIS A 144 1.72 11.02 51.34
CA HIS A 144 1.20 10.51 52.61
C HIS A 144 2.33 10.03 53.53
N HIS A 145 3.31 9.29 53.00
CA HIS A 145 4.49 8.87 53.76
C HIS A 145 5.28 10.07 54.28
N LYS A 146 5.61 11.05 53.43
CA LYS A 146 6.32 12.28 53.84
C LYS A 146 5.58 13.05 54.93
N THR A 147 4.25 13.13 54.81
CA THR A 147 3.39 13.82 55.79
C THR A 147 3.40 13.09 57.13
N THR A 148 3.29 11.76 57.11
CA THR A 148 3.35 10.92 58.29
C THR A 148 4.70 11.05 59.00
N ASP A 149 5.80 10.98 58.26
CA ASP A 149 7.15 11.14 58.80
C ASP A 149 7.37 12.53 59.41
N CYS A 150 6.80 13.57 58.80
CA CYS A 150 6.83 14.92 59.36
C CYS A 150 6.06 14.99 60.69
N HIS A 151 4.86 14.41 60.74
CA HIS A 151 4.06 14.35 61.97
C HIS A 151 4.74 13.57 63.08
N ILE A 152 5.32 12.40 62.78
CA ILE A 152 6.08 11.60 63.74
C ILE A 152 7.25 12.43 64.29
N ARG A 153 8.04 13.06 63.42
CA ARG A 153 9.16 13.92 63.83
C ARG A 153 8.72 15.10 64.71
N LYS A 154 7.60 15.76 64.37
CA LYS A 154 7.03 16.84 65.19
C LYS A 154 6.58 16.33 66.56
N ARG A 155 5.81 15.23 66.62
CA ARG A 155 5.36 14.62 67.87
C ARG A 155 6.53 14.17 68.74
N TRP A 156 7.55 13.58 68.14
CA TRP A 156 8.77 13.19 68.82
C TRP A 156 9.50 14.40 69.43
N LYS A 157 9.68 15.49 68.67
CA LYS A 157 10.28 16.73 69.20
C LYS A 157 9.48 17.29 70.38
N THR A 158 8.14 17.30 70.27
CA THR A 158 7.27 17.76 71.36
C THR A 158 7.39 16.87 72.59
N ALA A 159 7.31 15.55 72.43
CA ALA A 159 7.46 14.59 73.52
C ALA A 159 8.84 14.71 74.19
N LYS A 160 9.90 14.85 73.40
CA LYS A 160 11.27 15.05 73.89
C LYS A 160 11.39 16.33 74.71
N ARG A 161 10.80 17.44 74.24
CA ARG A 161 10.78 18.72 74.97
C ARG A 161 9.92 18.66 76.22
N PHE A 162 8.83 17.90 76.21
CA PHE A 162 7.97 17.70 77.37
C PHE A 162 8.68 16.89 78.47
N LEU A 163 9.38 15.81 78.11
CA LEU A 163 10.07 14.95 79.08
C LEU A 163 11.38 15.56 79.58
N TYR A 164 12.22 16.02 78.65
CA TYR A 164 13.62 16.43 78.91
C TYR A 164 13.86 17.93 78.75
N GLY A 165 12.84 18.74 78.50
CA GLY A 165 13.00 20.20 78.41
C GLY A 165 13.09 20.87 79.79
N PRO A 166 13.32 22.19 79.87
CA PRO A 166 13.55 22.92 81.13
C PRO A 166 12.45 22.84 82.20
N ARG A 167 11.26 22.35 81.82
CA ARG A 167 10.12 22.12 82.72
C ARG A 167 9.64 20.67 82.69
N GLY A 168 10.45 19.78 82.13
CA GLY A 168 10.13 18.38 82.00
C GLY A 168 10.42 17.61 83.29
N PRO A 169 9.66 16.54 83.57
CA PRO A 169 9.86 15.74 84.78
C PRO A 169 11.20 15.00 84.81
N TRP A 170 11.90 14.91 83.68
CA TRP A 170 13.17 14.19 83.51
C TRP A 170 14.30 15.18 83.15
N TYR A 171 14.13 16.46 83.50
CA TYR A 171 15.14 17.49 83.32
C TYR A 171 16.26 17.31 84.36
N THR A 172 17.36 16.70 83.91
CA THR A 172 18.63 16.61 84.63
C THR A 172 19.61 17.64 84.08
#